data_AF-A0A965YW31-F1
#
_entry.id   AF-A0A965YW31-F1
#
_cell.length_a   1.000
_cell.length_b   1.000
_cell.length_c   1.000
_cell.angle_alpha   90.00
_cell.angle_beta   90.00
_cell.angle_gamma   90.00
#
_symmetry.space_group_name_H-M   'P 1'
#
loop_
_entity.id
_entity.type
_entity.pdbx_description
1 polymer ?
#
loop_
_entity_poly.entity_id
_entity_poly.type
_entity_poly.pdbx_seq_one_letter_code
_entity_poly.pdbx_strand_id
1 'polypeptide(L)'
;MKWILSLVCSALILYASERYYGVEDLDVREDGTLLETQTKRPANGVGQFFYESGQVKSQTPFKNGLREGVGKTYYESGRLRSETPFVNDKVEGLKKEYYESGVLQTEISFKNDEANGLAKFYYPTGTLQGETPFSKNKANGIAKLYSPSGKLMRSIEFKEGEVVKGLDYDAKGNQKELSVEALSEATR
;
A
#
# COMPACT_ATOMS: atom_id res chain seq x y z
N MET A 1 -44.16 14.33 -49.04
CA MET A 1 -43.34 15.55 -48.83
C MET A 1 -43.36 15.86 -47.33
N LYS A 2 -42.23 15.63 -46.62
CA LYS A 2 -41.90 16.02 -45.23
C LYS A 2 -42.75 15.44 -44.06
N TRP A 3 -42.27 14.96 -42.89
CA TRP A 3 -40.96 14.77 -42.26
C TRP A 3 -41.02 13.63 -41.21
N ILE A 4 -39.87 13.01 -40.96
CA ILE A 4 -39.53 12.15 -39.82
C ILE A 4 -39.38 13.02 -38.56
N LEU A 5 -39.79 12.52 -37.38
CA LEU A 5 -39.05 12.81 -36.14
C LEU A 5 -39.15 11.61 -35.18
N SER A 6 -38.13 10.75 -35.24
CA SER A 6 -37.80 9.80 -34.16
C SER A 6 -37.34 10.61 -32.95
N LEU A 7 -38.02 10.46 -31.81
CA LEU A 7 -37.47 10.88 -30.53
C LEU A 7 -36.77 9.66 -29.89
N VAL A 8 -35.51 9.45 -30.26
CA VAL A 8 -34.60 8.65 -29.43
C VAL A 8 -34.21 9.57 -28.28
N CYS A 9 -34.86 9.39 -27.13
CA CYS A 9 -34.50 10.06 -25.89
C CYS A 9 -33.14 9.50 -25.46
N SER A 10 -32.06 10.08 -25.98
CA SER A 10 -30.69 9.77 -25.61
C SER A 10 -30.49 10.16 -24.15
N ALA A 11 -30.37 9.15 -23.29
CA ALA A 11 -29.84 9.30 -21.95
C ALA A 11 -28.41 9.86 -22.05
N LEU A 12 -28.26 11.16 -21.84
CA LEU A 12 -26.99 11.79 -21.52
C LEU A 12 -26.64 11.39 -20.09
N ILE A 13 -26.11 10.18 -19.93
CA ILE A 13 -25.31 9.87 -18.75
C ILE A 13 -23.98 10.58 -19.01
N LEU A 14 -23.79 11.75 -18.42
CA LEU A 14 -22.46 12.36 -18.29
C LEU A 14 -21.62 11.44 -17.41
N TYR A 15 -21.02 10.42 -18.00
CA TYR A 15 -19.79 9.88 -17.44
C TYR A 15 -18.75 10.97 -17.67
N ALA A 16 -18.47 11.78 -16.65
CA ALA A 16 -17.24 12.54 -16.62
C ALA A 16 -16.12 11.49 -16.72
N SER A 17 -15.52 11.36 -17.91
CA SER A 17 -14.40 10.46 -18.11
C SER A 17 -13.29 10.87 -17.17
N GLU A 18 -12.73 9.92 -16.45
CA GLU A 18 -11.59 10.15 -15.57
C GLU A 18 -10.44 10.75 -16.39
N ARG A 19 -9.90 11.90 -15.94
CA ARG A 19 -8.80 12.57 -16.63
C ARG A 19 -7.48 11.94 -16.20
N TYR A 20 -6.64 11.59 -17.16
CA TYR A 20 -5.30 11.06 -16.90
C TYR A 20 -4.24 12.13 -17.14
N TYR A 21 -3.20 12.13 -16.32
CA TYR A 21 -2.08 13.07 -16.38
C TYR A 21 -0.75 12.31 -16.46
N GLY A 22 0.12 12.71 -17.37
CA GLY A 22 1.53 12.33 -17.36
C GLY A 22 2.37 13.26 -16.49
N VAL A 23 3.67 12.99 -16.43
CA VAL A 23 4.64 13.79 -15.67
C VAL A 23 4.70 15.24 -16.17
N GLU A 24 4.56 15.44 -17.47
CA GLU A 24 4.65 16.75 -18.11
C GLU A 24 3.39 17.61 -17.95
N ASP A 25 2.28 17.01 -17.51
CA ASP A 25 1.00 17.70 -17.35
C ASP A 25 0.83 18.34 -15.97
N LEU A 26 1.74 18.04 -15.02
CA LEU A 26 1.63 18.39 -13.61
C LEU A 26 2.86 19.14 -13.10
N ASP A 27 2.61 20.26 -12.44
CA ASP A 27 3.60 20.95 -11.61
C ASP A 27 3.40 20.57 -10.14
N VAL A 28 4.50 20.35 -9.41
CA VAL A 28 4.48 20.09 -7.97
C VAL A 28 4.87 21.37 -7.23
N ARG A 29 4.01 21.84 -6.33
CA ARG A 29 4.33 22.96 -5.42
C ARG A 29 5.28 22.54 -4.31
N GLU A 30 5.88 23.51 -3.63
CA GLU A 30 6.73 23.25 -2.44
C GLU A 30 6.00 22.48 -1.33
N ASP A 31 4.69 22.66 -1.19
CA ASP A 31 3.85 21.97 -0.22
C ASP A 31 3.38 20.57 -0.69
N GLY A 32 3.79 20.13 -1.88
CA GLY A 32 3.41 18.86 -2.49
C GLY A 32 2.13 18.91 -3.34
N THR A 33 1.38 20.02 -3.33
CA THR A 33 0.14 20.14 -4.11
C THR A 33 0.42 20.05 -5.61
N LEU A 34 -0.35 19.22 -6.31
CA LEU A 34 -0.27 19.07 -7.76
C LEU A 34 -1.17 20.08 -8.49
N LEU A 35 -0.58 20.82 -9.42
CA LEU A 35 -1.27 21.72 -10.32
C LEU A 35 -1.17 21.23 -11.76
N GLU A 36 -2.18 21.52 -12.56
CA GLU A 36 -2.04 21.34 -14.01
C GLU A 36 -1.09 22.38 -14.59
N THR A 37 -0.11 21.96 -15.40
CA THR A 37 0.90 22.87 -15.96
C THR A 37 0.29 23.97 -16.84
N GLN A 38 -0.80 23.67 -17.56
CA GLN A 38 -1.45 24.63 -18.48
C GLN A 38 -2.30 25.67 -17.75
N THR A 39 -3.08 25.25 -16.76
CA THR A 39 -4.08 26.12 -16.09
C THR A 39 -3.59 26.67 -14.76
N LYS A 40 -2.52 26.08 -14.20
CA LYS A 40 -2.01 26.30 -12.83
C LYS A 40 -3.05 26.08 -11.72
N ARG A 41 -4.15 25.39 -12.03
CA ARG A 41 -5.20 25.04 -11.07
C ARG A 41 -4.90 23.68 -10.41
N PRO A 42 -5.41 23.42 -9.20
CA PRO A 42 -5.28 22.11 -8.56
C PRO A 42 -5.83 20.99 -9.46
N ALA A 43 -5.03 19.94 -9.65
CA ALA A 43 -5.37 18.84 -10.55
C ALA A 43 -6.48 17.94 -9.97
N ASN A 44 -7.32 17.39 -10.84
CA ASN A 44 -8.35 16.41 -10.49
C ASN A 44 -8.35 15.28 -11.52
N GLY A 45 -8.05 14.06 -11.10
CA GLY A 45 -7.95 12.90 -11.99
C GLY A 45 -6.88 11.93 -11.53
N VAL A 46 -6.25 11.22 -12.45
CA VAL A 46 -5.28 10.16 -12.16
C VAL A 46 -3.94 10.46 -12.83
N GLY A 47 -2.89 10.62 -12.03
CA GLY A 47 -1.53 10.71 -12.57
C GLY A 47 -0.99 9.33 -12.86
N GLN A 48 -0.32 9.17 -14.00
CA GLN A 48 0.25 7.92 -14.48
C GLN A 48 1.73 8.07 -14.78
N PHE A 49 2.49 7.04 -14.41
CA PHE A 49 3.87 6.87 -14.83
C PHE A 49 3.98 5.56 -15.59
N PHE A 50 4.86 5.53 -16.58
CA PHE A 50 5.04 4.39 -17.46
C PHE A 50 6.47 3.84 -17.33
N TYR A 51 6.63 2.56 -17.61
CA TYR A 51 7.92 1.97 -17.92
C TYR A 51 8.40 2.42 -19.31
N GLU A 52 9.68 2.21 -19.61
CA GLU A 52 10.22 2.46 -20.96
C GLU A 52 9.50 1.63 -22.03
N SER A 53 9.00 0.45 -21.66
CA SER A 53 8.15 -0.39 -22.51
C SER A 53 6.77 0.19 -22.80
N GLY A 54 6.38 1.31 -22.18
CA GLY A 54 5.07 1.93 -22.31
C GLY A 54 3.98 1.32 -21.44
N GLN A 55 4.29 0.27 -20.65
CA GLN A 55 3.35 -0.27 -19.67
C GLN A 55 3.19 0.66 -18.47
N VAL A 56 1.98 0.71 -17.89
CA VAL A 56 1.71 1.51 -16.69
C VAL A 56 2.56 1.00 -15.53
N LYS A 57 3.39 1.86 -14.96
CA LYS A 57 4.23 1.61 -13.78
C LYS A 57 3.51 1.99 -12.50
N SER A 58 2.81 3.10 -12.51
CA SER A 58 1.96 3.52 -11.39
C SER A 58 0.81 4.38 -11.86
N GLN A 59 -0.26 4.38 -11.07
CA GLN A 59 -1.37 5.30 -11.21
C GLN A 59 -1.86 5.73 -9.83
N THR A 60 -2.06 7.03 -9.65
CA THR A 60 -2.51 7.58 -8.37
C THR A 60 -3.63 8.57 -8.61
N PRO A 61 -4.80 8.39 -7.97
CA PRO A 61 -5.89 9.35 -8.04
C PRO A 61 -5.60 10.58 -7.17
N PHE A 62 -6.02 11.74 -7.66
CA PHE A 62 -5.87 13.04 -7.01
C PHE A 62 -7.18 13.83 -7.07
N LYS A 63 -7.45 14.56 -6.00
CA LYS A 63 -8.55 15.50 -5.88
C LYS A 63 -8.03 16.80 -5.31
N ASN A 64 -8.32 17.91 -5.98
CA ASN A 64 -7.81 19.24 -5.61
C ASN A 64 -6.28 19.28 -5.41
N GLY A 65 -5.54 18.56 -6.25
CA GLY A 65 -4.08 18.51 -6.21
C GLY A 65 -3.48 17.61 -5.12
N LEU A 66 -4.30 16.94 -4.31
CA LEU A 66 -3.85 16.02 -3.25
C LEU A 66 -4.23 14.59 -3.61
N ARG A 67 -3.42 13.58 -3.23
CA ARG A 67 -3.76 12.16 -3.43
C ARG A 67 -5.01 11.80 -2.65
N GLU A 68 -5.96 11.16 -3.33
CA GLU A 68 -7.25 10.79 -2.76
C GLU A 68 -7.76 9.51 -3.42
N GLY A 69 -7.89 8.44 -2.66
CA GLY A 69 -8.25 7.11 -3.16
C GLY A 69 -7.05 6.14 -3.19
N VAL A 70 -7.18 5.03 -3.92
CA VAL A 70 -6.16 3.97 -3.92
C VAL A 70 -5.17 4.17 -5.06
N GLY A 71 -3.93 4.56 -4.71
CA GLY A 71 -2.81 4.53 -5.63
C GLY A 71 -2.32 3.10 -5.86
N LYS A 72 -1.94 2.79 -7.11
CA LYS A 72 -1.51 1.46 -7.52
C LYS A 72 -0.16 1.52 -8.21
N THR A 73 0.68 0.53 -7.95
CA THR A 73 1.90 0.30 -8.74
C THR A 73 1.85 -1.09 -9.36
N TYR A 74 2.58 -1.26 -10.45
CA TYR A 74 2.59 -2.49 -11.24
C TYR A 74 4.02 -2.95 -11.47
N TYR A 75 4.18 -4.25 -11.66
CA TYR A 75 5.37 -4.82 -12.29
C TYR A 75 5.37 -4.50 -13.78
N GLU A 76 6.52 -4.62 -14.42
CA GLU A 76 6.62 -4.46 -15.88
C GLU A 76 5.89 -5.57 -16.66
N SER A 77 5.47 -6.66 -16.01
CA SER A 77 4.52 -7.62 -16.60
C SER A 77 3.07 -7.13 -16.64
N GLY A 78 2.78 -5.95 -16.08
CA GLY A 78 1.44 -5.40 -15.91
C GLY A 78 0.70 -5.93 -14.69
N ARG A 79 1.31 -6.86 -13.92
CA ARG A 79 0.71 -7.40 -12.69
C ARG A 79 0.78 -6.39 -11.55
N LEU A 80 -0.24 -6.38 -10.70
CA LEU A 80 -0.31 -5.49 -9.55
C LEU A 80 0.84 -5.75 -8.58
N ARG A 81 1.54 -4.68 -8.18
CA ARG A 81 2.67 -4.72 -7.25
C ARG A 81 2.31 -4.14 -5.89
N SER A 82 1.55 -3.05 -5.84
CA SER A 82 1.12 -2.47 -4.57
C SER A 82 -0.18 -1.69 -4.68
N GLU A 83 -0.88 -1.58 -3.55
CA GLU A 83 -2.03 -0.70 -3.33
C GLU A 83 -1.78 0.15 -2.10
N THR A 84 -1.86 1.47 -2.25
CA THR A 84 -1.68 2.43 -1.16
C THR A 84 -2.91 3.32 -1.06
N PRO A 85 -3.69 3.24 0.02
CA PRO A 85 -4.85 4.10 0.21
C PRO A 85 -4.42 5.48 0.69
N PHE A 86 -4.88 6.53 0.01
CA PHE A 86 -4.62 7.93 0.34
C PHE A 86 -5.91 8.66 0.71
N VAL A 87 -5.83 9.52 1.72
CA VAL A 87 -6.86 10.49 2.12
C VAL A 87 -6.17 11.82 2.38
N ASN A 88 -6.48 12.85 1.60
CA ASN A 88 -5.83 14.16 1.68
C ASN A 88 -4.30 14.09 1.75
N ASP A 89 -3.70 13.41 0.77
CA ASP A 89 -2.25 13.20 0.65
C ASP A 89 -1.56 12.33 1.70
N LYS A 90 -2.30 11.81 2.68
CA LYS A 90 -1.77 10.88 3.70
C LYS A 90 -2.18 9.46 3.43
N VAL A 91 -1.31 8.50 3.75
CA VAL A 91 -1.65 7.09 3.76
C VAL A 91 -2.59 6.81 4.94
N GLU A 92 -3.78 6.30 4.63
CA GLU A 92 -4.84 6.00 5.61
C GLU A 92 -5.52 4.68 5.22
N GLY A 93 -5.39 3.66 6.06
CA GLY A 93 -5.94 2.33 5.82
C GLY A 93 -4.88 1.26 5.53
N LEU A 94 -5.29 0.19 4.87
CA LEU A 94 -4.45 -1.00 4.67
C LEU A 94 -3.64 -0.88 3.37
N LYS A 95 -2.33 -0.60 3.50
CA LYS A 95 -1.39 -0.68 2.39
C LYS A 95 -1.06 -2.14 2.11
N LYS A 96 -1.01 -2.54 0.84
CA LYS A 96 -0.69 -3.91 0.42
C LYS A 96 0.40 -3.93 -0.62
N GLU A 97 1.25 -4.95 -0.57
CA GLU A 97 2.21 -5.27 -1.62
C GLU A 97 2.06 -6.74 -1.98
N TYR A 98 2.28 -7.05 -3.25
CA TYR A 98 2.06 -8.36 -3.83
C TYR A 98 3.33 -8.82 -4.51
N TYR A 99 3.62 -10.12 -4.43
CA TYR A 99 4.57 -10.77 -5.31
C TYR A 99 4.06 -10.68 -6.75
N GLU A 100 4.97 -10.80 -7.73
CA GLU A 100 4.59 -10.84 -9.14
C GLU A 100 3.72 -12.06 -9.49
N SER A 101 3.67 -13.09 -8.66
CA SER A 101 2.68 -14.17 -8.78
C SER A 101 1.24 -13.74 -8.49
N GLY A 102 1.03 -12.55 -7.92
CA GLY A 102 -0.25 -12.05 -7.41
C GLY A 102 -0.52 -12.44 -5.94
N VAL A 103 0.37 -13.23 -5.33
CA VAL A 103 0.26 -13.59 -3.91
C VAL A 103 0.55 -12.37 -3.05
N LEU A 104 -0.27 -12.12 -2.03
CA LEU A 104 -0.04 -11.05 -1.05
C LEU A 104 1.32 -11.25 -0.39
N GLN A 105 2.16 -10.22 -0.40
CA GLN A 105 3.49 -10.23 0.18
C GLN A 105 3.49 -9.52 1.53
N THR A 106 2.92 -8.32 1.59
CA THR A 106 2.81 -7.54 2.82
C THR A 106 1.44 -6.87 2.91
N GLU A 107 0.94 -6.71 4.14
CA GLU A 107 -0.15 -5.78 4.45
C GLU A 107 0.16 -5.02 5.73
N ILE A 108 0.05 -3.70 5.71
CA ILE A 108 0.39 -2.83 6.84
C ILE A 108 -0.72 -1.81 7.03
N SER A 109 -1.22 -1.71 8.26
CA SER A 109 -2.23 -0.73 8.63
C SER A 109 -1.57 0.63 8.88
N PHE A 110 -2.07 1.68 8.23
CA PHE A 110 -1.62 3.05 8.37
C PHE A 110 -2.74 3.96 8.86
N LYS A 111 -2.36 4.97 9.64
CA LYS A 111 -3.22 6.08 10.05
C LYS A 111 -2.39 7.36 10.03
N ASN A 112 -2.79 8.36 9.24
CA ASN A 112 -2.05 9.60 9.03
C ASN A 112 -0.56 9.39 8.71
N ASP A 113 -0.24 8.56 7.73
CA ASP A 113 1.14 8.19 7.35
C ASP A 113 1.93 7.36 8.39
N GLU A 114 1.34 7.08 9.55
CA GLU A 114 1.98 6.27 10.58
C GLU A 114 1.48 4.83 10.54
N ALA A 115 2.39 3.86 10.54
CA ALA A 115 2.05 2.46 10.77
C ALA A 115 1.37 2.34 12.15
N ASN A 116 0.12 1.89 12.14
CA ASN A 116 -0.74 1.83 13.30
C ASN A 116 -1.75 0.70 13.12
N GLY A 117 -1.63 -0.36 13.92
CA GLY A 117 -2.33 -1.62 13.75
C GLY A 117 -1.36 -2.75 13.38
N LEU A 118 -1.84 -3.75 12.65
CA LEU A 118 -1.04 -4.95 12.37
C LEU A 118 -0.29 -4.81 11.04
N ALA A 119 1.00 -5.14 11.05
CA ALA A 119 1.77 -5.47 9.85
C ALA A 119 1.83 -6.99 9.72
N LYS A 120 1.60 -7.51 8.52
CA LYS A 120 1.77 -8.93 8.21
C LYS A 120 2.63 -9.12 6.96
N PHE A 121 3.39 -10.19 6.98
CA PHE A 121 4.29 -10.63 5.92
C PHE A 121 3.95 -12.06 5.57
N TYR A 122 3.99 -12.39 4.30
CA TYR A 122 3.61 -13.70 3.79
C TYR A 122 4.72 -14.26 2.93
N TYR A 123 4.89 -15.59 2.96
CA TYR A 123 5.74 -16.30 2.02
C TYR A 123 5.13 -16.26 0.61
N PRO A 124 5.93 -16.52 -0.44
CA PRO A 124 5.41 -16.65 -1.81
C PRO A 124 4.34 -17.75 -1.99
N THR A 125 4.26 -18.70 -1.05
CA THR A 125 3.21 -19.72 -0.97
C THR A 125 1.86 -19.18 -0.47
N GLY A 126 1.84 -17.95 0.07
CA GLY A 126 0.68 -17.34 0.74
C GLY A 126 0.58 -17.66 2.22
N THR A 127 1.47 -18.50 2.77
CA THR A 127 1.49 -18.79 4.20
C THR A 127 1.97 -17.57 4.98
N LEU A 128 1.34 -17.24 6.11
CA LEU A 128 1.80 -16.18 7.01
C LEU A 128 3.24 -16.45 7.45
N GLN A 129 4.13 -15.51 7.16
CA GLN A 129 5.53 -15.53 7.57
C GLN A 129 5.70 -14.84 8.92
N GLY A 130 5.04 -13.70 9.12
CA GLY A 130 5.14 -12.99 10.38
C GLY A 130 4.09 -11.90 10.53
N GLU A 131 3.88 -11.50 11.77
CA GLU A 131 2.99 -10.41 12.13
C GLU A 131 3.60 -9.56 13.25
N THR A 132 3.48 -8.24 13.15
CA THR A 132 4.00 -7.30 14.14
C THR A 132 2.97 -6.20 14.39
N PRO A 133 2.49 -6.04 15.63
CA PRO A 133 1.64 -4.91 16.00
C PRO A 133 2.47 -3.61 16.07
N PHE A 134 1.94 -2.54 15.50
CA PHE A 134 2.52 -1.21 15.48
C PHE A 134 1.59 -0.19 16.13
N SER A 135 2.17 0.79 16.81
CA SER A 135 1.52 2.00 17.30
C SER A 135 2.43 3.17 16.98
N LYS A 136 1.94 4.13 16.17
CA LYS A 136 2.69 5.34 15.77
C LYS A 136 4.10 5.02 15.26
N ASN A 137 4.20 4.17 14.24
CA ASN A 137 5.45 3.69 13.63
C ASN A 137 6.35 2.82 14.50
N LYS A 138 5.98 2.54 15.76
CA LYS A 138 6.78 1.71 16.67
C LYS A 138 6.14 0.36 16.88
N ALA A 139 6.94 -0.71 16.84
CA ALA A 139 6.47 -2.03 17.24
C ALA A 139 5.99 -1.98 18.70
N ASN A 140 4.77 -2.44 18.95
CA ASN A 140 4.16 -2.35 20.28
C ASN A 140 3.18 -3.50 20.50
N GLY A 141 3.65 -4.56 21.17
CA GLY A 141 2.97 -5.84 21.29
C GLY A 141 3.88 -6.99 20.88
N ILE A 142 3.29 -8.18 20.71
CA ILE A 142 4.05 -9.39 20.40
C ILE A 142 4.15 -9.57 18.89
N ALA A 143 5.35 -9.39 18.35
CA ALA A 143 5.71 -9.83 17.01
C ALA A 143 5.87 -11.35 16.98
N LYS A 144 5.46 -11.98 15.87
CA LYS A 144 5.55 -13.42 15.67
C LYS A 144 6.14 -13.74 14.32
N LEU A 145 6.94 -14.80 14.27
CA LEU A 145 7.53 -15.37 13.06
C LEU A 145 7.15 -16.85 12.97
N TYR A 146 6.75 -17.26 11.78
CA TYR A 146 6.27 -18.60 11.48
C TYR A 146 7.15 -19.24 10.40
N SER A 147 7.21 -20.57 10.39
CA SER A 147 7.81 -21.35 9.31
C SER A 147 6.95 -21.33 8.05
N PRO A 148 7.47 -21.76 6.89
CA PRO A 148 6.66 -21.95 5.68
C PRO A 148 5.49 -22.94 5.84
N SER A 149 5.57 -23.85 6.81
CA SER A 149 4.48 -24.76 7.18
C SER A 149 3.46 -24.14 8.15
N GLY A 150 3.63 -22.88 8.54
CA GLY A 150 2.75 -22.15 9.44
C GLY A 150 3.00 -22.38 10.93
N LYS A 151 4.10 -23.04 11.30
CA LYS A 151 4.45 -23.30 12.69
C LYS A 151 5.15 -22.08 13.31
N LEU A 152 4.71 -21.65 14.49
CA LEU A 152 5.38 -20.57 15.24
C LEU A 152 6.83 -20.96 15.55
N MET A 153 7.76 -20.10 15.15
CA MET A 153 9.21 -20.27 15.35
C MET A 153 9.77 -19.29 16.36
N ARG A 154 9.25 -18.06 16.40
CA ARG A 154 9.74 -17.02 17.30
C ARG A 154 8.63 -16.04 17.67
N SER A 155 8.69 -15.52 18.89
CA SER A 155 7.91 -14.36 19.32
C SER A 155 8.81 -13.35 20.02
N ILE A 156 8.63 -12.07 19.71
CA ILE A 156 9.35 -10.95 20.36
C ILE A 156 8.31 -9.96 20.87
N GLU A 157 8.32 -9.68 22.16
CA GLU A 157 7.52 -8.63 22.78
C GLU A 157 8.23 -7.30 22.65
N PHE A 158 7.54 -6.32 22.07
CA PHE A 158 7.99 -4.94 21.97
C PHE A 158 7.13 -4.03 22.82
N LYS A 159 7.75 -3.00 23.39
CA LYS A 159 7.07 -1.87 24.02
C LYS A 159 7.67 -0.58 23.51
N GLU A 160 6.86 0.22 22.80
CA GLU A 160 7.30 1.50 22.22
C GLU A 160 8.57 1.38 21.35
N GLY A 161 8.69 0.29 20.60
CA GLY A 161 9.82 -0.01 19.72
C GLY A 161 10.97 -0.77 20.39
N GLU A 162 11.01 -0.83 21.72
CA GLU A 162 12.06 -1.50 22.47
C GLU A 162 11.72 -2.98 22.69
N VAL A 163 12.71 -3.85 22.56
CA VAL A 163 12.54 -5.28 22.86
C VAL A 163 12.44 -5.50 24.36
N VAL A 164 11.39 -6.19 24.79
CA VAL A 164 11.16 -6.58 26.19
C VAL A 164 11.58 -8.02 26.44
N LYS A 165 11.16 -8.93 25.56
CA LYS A 165 11.36 -10.38 25.71
C LYS A 165 11.31 -11.06 24.35
N GLY A 166 12.03 -12.17 24.19
CA GLY A 166 11.79 -13.03 23.05
C GLY A 166 11.99 -14.51 23.34
N LEU A 167 11.25 -15.32 22.60
CA LEU A 167 11.18 -16.77 22.74
C LEU A 167 11.37 -17.41 21.36
N ASP A 168 12.23 -18.42 21.30
CA ASP A 168 12.31 -19.37 20.19
C ASP A 168 11.52 -20.63 20.52
N TYR A 169 10.90 -21.21 19.49
CA TYR A 169 10.07 -22.41 19.59
C TYR A 169 10.66 -23.52 18.73
N ASP A 170 10.86 -24.70 19.32
CA ASP A 170 11.32 -25.88 18.59
C ASP A 170 10.18 -26.58 17.83
N ALA A 171 10.52 -27.64 17.06
CA ALA A 171 9.56 -28.44 16.31
C ALA A 171 8.50 -29.15 17.16
N LYS A 172 8.67 -29.26 18.49
CA LYS A 172 7.67 -29.79 19.43
C LYS A 172 6.88 -28.70 20.16
N GLY A 173 7.27 -27.43 19.99
CA GLY A 173 6.65 -26.28 20.64
C GLY A 173 7.29 -25.91 21.98
N ASN A 174 8.42 -26.51 22.33
CA ASN A 174 9.16 -26.11 23.53
C ASN A 174 9.77 -24.73 23.31
N GLN A 175 9.70 -23.90 24.34
CA GLN A 175 10.18 -22.52 24.32
C GLN A 175 11.59 -22.39 24.91
N LYS A 176 12.41 -21.53 24.31
CA LYS A 176 13.70 -21.09 24.83
C LYS A 176 13.75 -19.57 24.81
N GLU A 177 14.02 -18.97 25.96
CA GLU A 177 14.20 -17.52 26.06
C GLU A 177 15.52 -17.09 25.41
N LEU A 178 15.45 -15.97 24.68
CA LEU A 178 16.59 -15.38 23.97
C LEU A 178 17.27 -14.33 24.84
N SER A 179 18.59 -14.19 24.68
CA SER A 179 19.33 -13.11 25.31
C SER A 179 19.03 -11.77 24.63
N VAL A 180 19.24 -10.67 25.35
CA VAL A 180 19.02 -9.32 24.83
C VAL A 180 19.90 -9.04 23.61
N GLU A 181 21.12 -9.57 23.56
CA GLU A 181 22.03 -9.44 22.43
C GLU A 181 21.47 -10.14 21.19
N ALA A 182 21.01 -11.39 21.34
CA ALA A 182 20.41 -12.16 20.26
C ALA A 182 19.13 -11.51 19.72
N LEU A 183 18.37 -10.85 20.60
CA LEU A 183 17.18 -10.10 20.21
C LEU A 183 17.54 -8.83 19.45
N SER A 184 18.54 -8.09 19.91
CA SER A 184 19.01 -6.86 19.27
C SER A 184 19.55 -7.11 17.86
N GLU A 185 20.21 -8.25 17.63
CA GLU A 185 20.64 -8.68 16.29
C GLU A 185 19.47 -9.07 15.39
N ALA A 186 18.45 -9.73 15.94
CA ALA A 186 17.30 -10.20 15.18
C ALA A 186 16.34 -9.07 14.73
N THR A 187 16.44 -7.89 15.34
CA THR A 187 15.55 -6.74 15.10
C THR A 187 16.24 -5.55 14.43
N ARG A 188 17.54 -5.65 14.13
CA ARG A 188 18.28 -4.70 13.29
C ARG A 188 18.01 -4.95 11.82
#